data_AF-A0A0G0E2L6-F1
#
_entry.id   AF-A0A0G0E2L6-F1
#
_cell.length_a   1.000
_cell.length_b   1.000
_cell.length_c   1.000
_cell.angle_alpha   90.00
_cell.angle_beta   90.00
_cell.angle_gamma   90.00
#
_symmetry.space_group_name_H-M   'P 1'
#
loop_
_entity.id
_entity.type
_entity.pdbx_description
1 polymer ?
#
loop_
_entity_poly.entity_id
_entity_poly.type
_entity_poly.pdbx_seq_one_letter_code
_entity_poly.pdbx_strand_id
1 'polypeptide(L)'
;MNFFSNPPVISIKDYVLKDIIWKNHVTGESKKIKRFFNGYDKGLLKANLSDKYWALIIKNCDFVKKELEGRGGFFYSNFHILPENRSQFDSVYPISDNPISFKTVFVSGFLFPQDQIINIEGGFYIKGEKSPSLEELTEQHIPQEHYPTLLFNLGYYYTKQLLNEIDYGYNKVRRSKHLDKEILESDCLPFLGGSVWKKSDILVVNPPLFNKSVILFSKEGKILIIKNWKLEEGSVEILGKFLSWKKEDVNNFNSDSDIQIFTPFIDNKNASLSEKYKNYNVFVGSGRVNFLIISKGTGKNPESYIVKIKKGKILMPSMGMVISLDENFFTQNFKGNFSDFDESGFIKSETPLKVYFKVGVPIDMNSYDISFGYGGFLPLVLNGNDFTESPDELEKLMFDQGFFHPFSRQSQETPIEKPYEREPRAVFVVTENSDNKEEYGFFSFSGRYENSIGISLFEIVPLLKQILKTRKIKFVIHLDSGSAVKLMYLQNKQNVRILNLTALSMRSFTGEYTENVYNLINFSV
;
A
#
# COMPACT_ATOMS: atom_id res chain seq x y z
N MET A 1 30.33 22.55 -33.82
CA MET A 1 29.11 22.01 -34.47
C MET A 1 28.50 21.00 -33.52
N ASN A 2 27.42 21.39 -32.84
CA ASN A 2 26.72 20.56 -31.85
C ASN A 2 25.72 19.64 -32.55
N PHE A 3 25.95 18.34 -32.50
CA PHE A 3 24.99 17.30 -32.87
C PHE A 3 24.73 16.40 -31.66
N PHE A 4 23.99 16.90 -30.69
CA PHE A 4 23.22 16.07 -29.76
C PHE A 4 21.75 16.35 -30.07
N SER A 5 21.19 15.57 -30.99
CA SER A 5 19.74 15.50 -31.14
C SER A 5 19.18 14.86 -29.87
N ASN A 6 18.42 15.63 -29.09
CA ASN A 6 17.64 15.12 -27.96
C ASN A 6 16.87 13.84 -28.41
N PRO A 7 16.91 12.73 -27.64
CA PRO A 7 16.05 11.59 -27.94
C PRO A 7 14.59 12.05 -27.92
N PRO A 8 13.70 11.45 -28.75
CA PRO A 8 12.32 11.91 -28.86
C PRO A 8 11.65 11.91 -27.48
N VAL A 9 11.33 13.11 -27.00
CA VAL A 9 10.42 13.35 -25.90
C VAL A 9 9.03 13.12 -26.47
N ILE A 10 8.41 12.01 -26.13
CA ILE A 10 7.01 11.76 -26.50
C ILE A 10 6.18 12.64 -25.59
N SER A 11 5.44 13.60 -26.15
CA SER A 11 4.53 14.43 -25.37
C SER A 11 3.42 13.56 -24.78
N ILE A 12 2.92 13.89 -23.60
CA ILE A 12 1.78 13.20 -22.95
C ILE A 12 0.59 13.07 -23.93
N LYS A 13 0.40 14.05 -24.83
CA LYS A 13 -0.65 14.04 -25.88
C LYS A 13 -0.47 12.95 -26.94
N ASP A 14 0.76 12.61 -27.32
CA ASP A 14 1.03 11.57 -28.33
C ASP A 14 0.82 10.16 -27.77
N TYR A 15 0.87 10.00 -26.44
CA TYR A 15 0.59 8.76 -25.74
C TYR A 15 -0.93 8.46 -25.74
N VAL A 16 -1.76 9.47 -25.48
CA VAL A 16 -3.24 9.40 -25.44
C VAL A 16 -3.85 9.01 -26.80
N LEU A 17 -3.24 9.44 -27.91
CA LEU A 17 -3.72 9.13 -29.26
C LEU A 17 -3.59 7.64 -29.64
N LYS A 18 -2.64 6.90 -29.06
CA LYS A 18 -2.52 5.45 -29.26
C LYS A 18 -3.52 4.65 -28.42
N ASP A 19 -3.94 5.18 -27.27
CA ASP A 19 -4.96 4.56 -26.39
C ASP A 19 -6.39 4.71 -26.92
N ILE A 20 -6.68 5.77 -27.70
CA ILE A 20 -7.99 5.93 -28.37
C ILE A 20 -8.23 4.80 -29.39
N ILE A 21 -7.18 4.31 -30.06
CA ILE A 21 -7.26 3.15 -30.95
C ILE A 21 -7.57 1.86 -30.15
N TRP A 22 -7.07 1.77 -28.92
CA TRP A 22 -7.30 0.63 -28.02
C TRP A 22 -8.75 0.60 -27.48
N LYS A 23 -9.31 1.75 -27.09
CA LYS A 23 -10.71 1.87 -26.61
C LYS A 23 -11.76 1.48 -27.66
N ASN A 24 -11.50 1.73 -28.94
CA ASN A 24 -12.43 1.34 -30.01
C ASN A 24 -12.42 -0.18 -30.31
N HIS A 25 -11.40 -0.93 -29.87
CA HIS A 25 -11.38 -2.39 -30.01
C HIS A 25 -11.96 -3.13 -28.80
N VAL A 26 -11.89 -2.56 -27.59
CA VAL A 26 -12.34 -3.22 -26.35
C VAL A 26 -13.84 -2.99 -26.06
N THR A 27 -14.43 -1.90 -26.56
CA THR A 27 -15.84 -1.54 -26.30
C THR A 27 -16.87 -2.40 -27.04
N GLY A 28 -16.45 -3.27 -27.96
CA GLY A 28 -17.36 -4.12 -28.76
C GLY A 28 -17.82 -5.44 -28.13
N GLU A 29 -17.17 -5.97 -27.08
CA GLU A 29 -17.50 -7.31 -26.52
C GLU A 29 -17.52 -7.38 -24.97
N SER A 30 -18.01 -6.32 -24.31
CA SER A 30 -18.06 -6.23 -22.84
C SER A 30 -18.93 -7.28 -22.12
N LYS A 31 -19.71 -8.09 -22.85
CA LYS A 31 -20.51 -9.19 -22.27
C LYS A 31 -19.79 -10.55 -22.22
N LYS A 32 -18.72 -10.78 -22.99
CA LYS A 32 -17.98 -12.06 -22.97
C LYS A 32 -16.81 -12.09 -21.98
N ILE A 33 -16.27 -10.93 -21.61
CA ILE A 33 -15.13 -10.84 -20.67
C ILE A 33 -15.52 -11.24 -19.23
N LYS A 34 -16.81 -11.13 -18.85
CA LYS A 34 -17.29 -11.56 -17.53
C LYS A 34 -17.17 -13.07 -17.25
N ARG A 35 -16.97 -13.90 -18.28
CA ARG A 35 -16.68 -15.34 -18.10
C ARG A 35 -15.18 -15.68 -18.09
N PHE A 36 -14.30 -14.71 -18.38
CA PHE A 36 -12.88 -14.95 -18.64
C PHE A 36 -11.99 -15.01 -17.38
N PHE A 37 -12.49 -14.60 -16.21
CA PHE A 37 -11.68 -14.57 -14.97
C PHE A 37 -12.00 -15.70 -13.97
N ASN A 38 -12.94 -16.60 -14.29
CA ASN A 38 -13.28 -17.75 -13.42
C ASN A 38 -12.63 -19.07 -13.81
N GLY A 39 -11.68 -19.03 -14.74
CA GLY A 39 -10.75 -20.11 -15.00
C GLY A 39 -9.53 -19.49 -15.64
N TYR A 40 -8.35 -19.84 -15.15
CA TYR A 40 -7.11 -19.62 -15.89
C TYR A 40 -7.32 -20.17 -17.31
N ASP A 41 -7.55 -19.28 -18.28
CA ASP A 41 -7.43 -19.66 -19.68
C ASP A 41 -6.56 -18.67 -20.44
N LYS A 42 -5.59 -19.28 -21.11
CA LYS A 42 -4.41 -18.71 -21.74
C LYS A 42 -4.85 -17.96 -22.99
N GLY A 43 -5.04 -16.65 -22.87
CA GLY A 43 -5.37 -15.77 -23.98
C GLY A 43 -4.34 -14.65 -24.14
N LEU A 44 -3.28 -14.92 -24.90
CA LEU A 44 -2.32 -13.98 -25.45
C LEU A 44 -2.86 -12.55 -25.65
N LEU A 45 -2.40 -11.61 -24.82
CA LEU A 45 -2.32 -10.21 -25.23
C LEU A 45 -1.06 -10.06 -26.10
N LYS A 46 -1.30 -10.03 -27.42
CA LYS A 46 -0.36 -10.00 -28.55
C LYS A 46 1.00 -9.34 -28.28
N ALA A 47 2.05 -10.13 -28.54
CA ALA A 47 3.49 -9.84 -28.48
C ALA A 47 4.00 -8.58 -29.24
N ASN A 48 3.22 -7.97 -30.13
CA ASN A 48 3.73 -6.82 -30.91
C ASN A 48 3.73 -5.48 -30.16
N LEU A 49 2.98 -5.36 -29.06
CA LEU A 49 3.02 -4.17 -28.19
C LEU A 49 4.04 -4.31 -27.06
N SER A 50 4.38 -5.54 -26.65
CA SER A 50 5.35 -5.79 -25.59
C SER A 50 6.75 -5.31 -25.98
N ASP A 51 7.20 -5.60 -27.21
CA ASP A 51 8.62 -5.39 -27.56
C ASP A 51 8.99 -3.91 -27.68
N LYS A 52 8.11 -3.09 -28.26
CA LYS A 52 8.29 -1.64 -28.32
C LYS A 52 8.23 -1.00 -26.93
N TYR A 53 7.34 -1.51 -26.08
CA TYR A 53 7.23 -1.02 -24.71
C TYR A 53 8.44 -1.43 -23.87
N TRP A 54 8.93 -2.66 -24.03
CA TRP A 54 10.17 -3.14 -23.44
C TRP A 54 11.37 -2.30 -23.85
N ALA A 55 11.55 -2.05 -25.15
CA ALA A 55 12.63 -1.20 -25.64
C ALA A 55 12.57 0.22 -25.05
N LEU A 56 11.36 0.76 -24.84
CA LEU A 56 11.18 2.05 -24.19
C LEU A 56 11.56 2.01 -22.70
N ILE A 57 11.15 0.98 -21.96
CA ILE A 57 11.51 0.81 -20.54
C ILE A 57 13.02 0.66 -20.38
N ILE A 58 13.68 -0.17 -21.18
CA ILE A 58 15.14 -0.33 -21.14
C ILE A 58 15.84 0.99 -21.44
N LYS A 59 15.41 1.71 -22.50
CA LYS A 59 15.95 3.04 -22.81
C LYS A 59 15.76 4.05 -21.68
N ASN A 60 14.61 4.02 -21.00
CA ASN A 60 14.36 4.87 -19.84
C ASN A 60 15.29 4.50 -18.67
N CYS A 61 15.45 3.20 -18.39
CA CYS A 61 16.35 2.69 -17.38
C CYS A 61 17.81 3.10 -17.64
N ASP A 62 18.30 2.98 -18.88
CA ASP A 62 19.65 3.38 -19.27
C ASP A 62 19.89 4.88 -19.09
N PHE A 63 18.88 5.70 -19.41
CA PHE A 63 18.92 7.13 -19.18
C PHE A 63 19.01 7.45 -17.68
N VAL A 64 18.09 6.88 -16.90
CA VAL A 64 18.02 7.13 -15.45
C VAL A 64 19.27 6.64 -14.75
N LYS A 65 19.83 5.50 -15.17
CA LYS A 65 21.10 5.00 -14.65
C LYS A 65 22.20 6.05 -14.71
N LYS A 66 22.40 6.68 -15.87
CA LYS A 66 23.41 7.73 -16.04
C LYS A 66 23.12 8.96 -15.18
N GLU A 67 21.86 9.36 -15.08
CA GLU A 67 21.44 10.51 -14.27
C GLU A 67 21.69 10.29 -12.78
N LEU A 68 21.34 9.10 -12.26
CA LEU A 68 21.51 8.80 -10.83
C LEU A 68 22.97 8.55 -10.48
N GLU A 69 23.75 7.89 -11.35
CA GLU A 69 25.20 7.72 -11.18
C GLU A 69 25.92 9.07 -11.11
N GLY A 70 25.53 10.05 -11.93
CA GLY A 70 26.04 11.42 -11.88
C GLY A 70 25.76 12.17 -10.57
N ARG A 71 24.85 11.64 -9.73
CA ARG A 71 24.44 12.19 -8.44
C ARG A 71 24.89 11.33 -7.25
N GLY A 72 25.78 10.35 -7.49
CA GLY A 72 26.29 9.44 -6.47
C GLY A 72 25.32 8.32 -6.06
N GLY A 73 24.20 8.16 -6.78
CA GLY A 73 23.29 7.04 -6.63
C GLY A 73 23.61 5.88 -7.58
N PHE A 74 22.85 4.81 -7.44
CA PHE A 74 22.96 3.59 -8.25
C PHE A 74 21.61 3.20 -8.82
N PHE A 75 21.60 2.73 -10.07
CA PHE A 75 20.41 2.18 -10.69
C PHE A 75 20.69 0.78 -11.24
N TYR A 76 19.73 -0.10 -11.02
CA TYR A 76 19.77 -1.51 -11.42
C TYR A 76 18.61 -1.77 -12.36
N SER A 77 18.88 -2.38 -13.51
CA SER A 77 17.84 -2.83 -14.43
C SER A 77 18.32 -4.00 -15.27
N ASN A 78 17.87 -5.22 -14.96
CA ASN A 78 18.30 -6.43 -15.66
C ASN A 78 17.20 -7.49 -15.66
N PHE A 79 17.26 -8.40 -16.63
CA PHE A 79 16.52 -9.66 -16.56
C PHE A 79 17.33 -10.69 -15.78
N HIS A 80 16.67 -11.38 -14.87
CA HIS A 80 17.24 -12.47 -14.11
C HIS A 80 16.49 -13.76 -14.43
N ILE A 81 17.25 -14.82 -14.74
CA ILE A 81 16.70 -16.17 -14.92
C ILE A 81 16.39 -16.73 -13.54
N LEU A 82 15.12 -17.08 -13.33
CA LEU A 82 14.64 -17.71 -12.11
C LEU A 82 14.72 -19.24 -12.24
N PRO A 83 15.02 -19.97 -11.14
CA PRO A 83 15.04 -21.43 -11.15
C PRO A 83 13.67 -22.01 -11.51
N GLU A 84 13.64 -23.19 -12.13
CA GLU A 84 12.37 -23.90 -12.36
C GLU A 84 11.78 -24.42 -11.04
N ASN A 85 12.65 -24.90 -10.15
CA ASN A 85 12.25 -25.36 -8.84
C ASN A 85 12.24 -24.20 -7.83
N ARG A 86 11.04 -23.87 -7.33
CA ARG A 86 10.82 -22.78 -6.37
C ARG A 86 11.34 -23.06 -4.97
N SER A 87 11.79 -24.29 -4.67
CA SER A 87 12.39 -24.64 -3.37
C SER A 87 13.91 -24.49 -3.33
N GLN A 88 14.55 -24.06 -4.42
CA GLN A 88 16.00 -23.80 -4.47
C GLN A 88 16.30 -22.34 -4.14
N PHE A 89 16.25 -22.01 -2.86
CA PHE A 89 16.40 -20.63 -2.36
C PHE A 89 17.83 -20.08 -2.50
N ASP A 90 18.85 -20.96 -2.51
CA ASP A 90 20.27 -20.62 -2.72
C ASP A 90 20.70 -20.66 -4.20
N SER A 91 19.74 -20.62 -5.12
CA SER A 91 20.05 -20.66 -6.55
C SER A 91 20.77 -19.40 -7.02
N VAL A 92 21.67 -19.57 -7.98
CA VAL A 92 22.20 -18.45 -8.76
C VAL A 92 21.09 -17.95 -9.68
N TYR A 93 20.94 -16.63 -9.79
CA TYR A 93 19.99 -15.98 -10.70
C TYR A 93 20.75 -15.29 -11.85
N PRO A 94 21.19 -16.02 -12.89
CA PRO A 94 21.98 -15.44 -13.97
C PRO A 94 21.29 -14.23 -14.60
N ILE A 95 22.09 -13.23 -14.95
CA ILE A 95 21.62 -12.12 -15.79
C ILE A 95 21.45 -12.65 -17.21
N SER A 96 20.38 -12.20 -17.88
CA SER A 96 20.17 -12.45 -19.29
C SER A 96 20.05 -11.13 -20.04
N ASP A 97 20.75 -11.01 -21.17
CA ASP A 97 20.64 -9.84 -22.05
C ASP A 97 19.27 -9.78 -22.76
N ASN A 98 18.58 -10.93 -22.85
CA ASN A 98 17.26 -11.06 -23.44
C ASN A 98 16.31 -11.83 -22.50
N PRO A 99 15.03 -11.43 -22.38
CA PRO A 99 14.08 -12.18 -21.58
C PRO A 99 13.89 -13.59 -22.15
N ILE A 100 13.82 -14.58 -21.25
CA ILE A 100 13.44 -15.95 -21.58
C ILE A 100 11.99 -16.15 -21.12
N SER A 101 11.14 -16.48 -22.08
CA SER A 101 9.71 -16.74 -21.88
C SER A 101 9.47 -17.69 -20.71
N PHE A 102 8.63 -17.26 -19.79
CA PHE A 102 8.23 -17.93 -18.56
C PHE A 102 9.35 -18.30 -17.57
N LYS A 103 10.57 -17.80 -17.75
CA LYS A 103 11.73 -18.11 -16.90
C LYS A 103 12.43 -16.90 -16.33
N THR A 104 12.08 -15.69 -16.77
CA THR A 104 12.77 -14.47 -16.36
C THR A 104 11.89 -13.55 -15.53
N VAL A 105 12.54 -12.77 -14.67
CA VAL A 105 11.97 -11.59 -14.02
C VAL A 105 12.78 -10.36 -14.42
N PHE A 106 12.10 -9.29 -14.83
CA PHE A 106 12.72 -7.99 -14.98
C PHE A 106 12.71 -7.27 -13.64
N VAL A 107 13.90 -6.92 -13.18
CA VAL A 107 14.12 -6.16 -11.96
C VAL A 107 14.53 -4.76 -12.35
N SER A 108 13.91 -3.75 -11.73
CA SER A 108 14.42 -2.39 -11.76
C SER A 108 14.34 -1.72 -10.40
N GLY A 109 15.39 -1.01 -10.03
CA GLY A 109 15.47 -0.38 -8.72
C GLY A 109 16.66 0.55 -8.59
N PHE A 110 16.72 1.27 -7.48
CA PHE A 110 17.77 2.24 -7.21
C PHE A 110 18.25 2.15 -5.77
N LEU A 111 19.42 2.72 -5.51
CA LEU A 111 19.94 3.03 -4.18
C LEU A 111 20.58 4.41 -4.17
N PHE A 112 20.33 5.19 -3.12
CA PHE A 112 20.93 6.49 -2.89
C PHE A 112 21.52 6.58 -1.49
N PRO A 113 22.73 7.14 -1.33
CA PRO A 113 23.24 7.47 0.00
C PRO A 113 22.26 8.38 0.73
N GLN A 114 22.02 8.10 2.02
CA GLN A 114 21.09 8.86 2.84
C GLN A 114 21.41 10.37 2.82
N ASP A 115 22.69 10.72 2.87
CA ASP A 115 23.16 12.11 2.90
C ASP A 115 22.93 12.89 1.60
N GLN A 116 22.54 12.22 0.51
CA GLN A 116 22.15 12.84 -0.76
C GLN A 116 20.63 13.03 -0.90
N ILE A 117 19.83 12.51 0.04
CA ILE A 117 18.38 12.62 -0.03
C ILE A 117 17.96 13.95 0.57
N ILE A 118 17.50 14.87 -0.28
CA ILE A 118 17.11 16.22 0.13
C ILE A 118 15.72 16.19 0.79
N ASN A 119 14.83 15.35 0.28
CA ASN A 119 13.46 15.26 0.73
C ASN A 119 12.89 13.87 0.50
N ILE A 120 12.09 13.41 1.47
CA ILE A 120 11.25 12.21 1.39
C ILE A 120 9.83 12.62 1.75
N GLU A 121 8.89 12.47 0.82
CA GLU A 121 7.48 12.79 1.07
C GLU A 121 6.56 11.67 0.62
N GLY A 122 5.66 11.28 1.53
CA GLY A 122 4.43 10.56 1.26
C GLY A 122 3.32 11.50 0.78
N GLY A 123 2.49 11.06 -0.14
CA GLY A 123 1.26 11.77 -0.47
C GLY A 123 0.20 10.84 -1.02
N PHE A 124 -1.07 11.19 -0.83
CA PHE A 124 -2.22 10.32 -1.04
C PHE A 124 -3.25 10.94 -1.98
N TYR A 125 -2.92 10.99 -3.25
CA TYR A 125 -3.60 11.91 -4.14
C TYR A 125 -4.92 11.30 -4.66
N ILE A 126 -6.03 11.75 -4.07
CA ILE A 126 -7.40 11.53 -4.55
C ILE A 126 -8.10 12.90 -4.60
N LYS A 127 -8.78 13.19 -5.71
CA LYS A 127 -9.54 14.42 -5.95
C LYS A 127 -11.02 14.07 -6.12
N GLY A 128 -11.82 14.34 -5.09
CA GLY A 128 -13.22 13.90 -5.03
C GLY A 128 -13.31 12.38 -5.02
N GLU A 129 -14.04 11.79 -5.98
CA GLU A 129 -14.18 10.32 -6.13
C GLU A 129 -13.15 9.69 -7.10
N LYS A 130 -12.15 10.44 -7.58
CA LYS A 130 -11.22 9.98 -8.63
C LYS A 130 -9.76 10.12 -8.24
N SER A 131 -8.95 9.19 -8.72
CA SER A 131 -7.50 9.34 -8.77
C SER A 131 -7.14 10.47 -9.76
N PRO A 132 -6.24 11.41 -9.40
CA PRO A 132 -5.78 12.45 -10.31
C PRO A 132 -4.96 11.83 -11.44
N SER A 133 -4.84 12.53 -12.56
CA SER A 133 -3.89 12.11 -13.60
C SER A 133 -2.45 12.26 -13.11
N LEU A 134 -1.51 11.55 -13.75
CA LEU A 134 -0.07 11.76 -13.50
C LEU A 134 0.35 13.22 -13.76
N GLU A 135 -0.24 13.87 -14.76
CA GLU A 135 -0.01 15.29 -15.06
C GLU A 135 -0.53 16.18 -13.92
N GLU A 136 -1.75 15.94 -13.42
CA GLU A 136 -2.26 16.65 -12.25
C GLU A 136 -1.36 16.44 -11.02
N LEU A 137 -0.88 15.22 -10.81
CA LEU A 137 0.07 14.89 -9.75
C LEU A 137 1.37 15.68 -9.88
N THR A 138 2.01 15.69 -11.06
CA THR A 138 3.28 16.40 -11.26
C THR A 138 3.10 17.91 -11.21
N GLU A 139 1.98 18.44 -11.70
CA GLU A 139 1.74 19.88 -11.75
C GLU A 139 1.38 20.47 -10.39
N GLN A 140 0.52 19.77 -9.63
CA GLN A 140 -0.15 20.32 -8.43
C GLN A 140 0.47 19.84 -7.11
N HIS A 141 1.21 18.73 -7.12
CA HIS A 141 1.63 18.07 -5.88
C HIS A 141 3.13 17.85 -5.74
N ILE A 142 3.91 18.04 -6.80
CA ILE A 142 5.38 17.99 -6.73
C ILE A 142 5.93 19.40 -7.03
N PRO A 143 6.46 20.09 -6.01
CA PRO A 143 7.11 21.40 -6.17
C PRO A 143 8.26 21.36 -7.17
N GLN A 144 8.54 22.50 -7.83
CA GLN A 144 9.56 22.55 -8.90
C GLN A 144 10.97 22.31 -8.35
N GLU A 145 11.21 22.70 -7.10
CA GLU A 145 12.43 22.50 -6.35
C GLU A 145 12.70 21.04 -5.97
N HIS A 146 11.71 20.15 -6.06
CA HIS A 146 11.85 18.73 -5.74
C HIS A 146 12.33 17.88 -6.92
N TYR A 147 12.55 18.49 -8.10
CA TYR A 147 13.04 17.78 -9.28
C TYR A 147 14.58 17.76 -9.36
N PRO A 148 15.18 16.66 -9.86
CA PRO A 148 14.50 15.44 -10.29
C PRO A 148 14.02 14.60 -9.09
N THR A 149 12.96 13.82 -9.30
CA THR A 149 12.42 12.93 -8.26
C THR A 149 12.17 11.52 -8.78
N LEU A 150 12.44 10.53 -7.93
CA LEU A 150 11.94 9.17 -8.12
C LEU A 150 10.58 9.03 -7.44
N LEU A 151 9.66 8.33 -8.09
CA LEU A 151 8.31 8.04 -7.60
C LEU A 151 8.06 6.54 -7.62
N PHE A 152 7.54 6.01 -6.52
CA PHE A 152 7.14 4.60 -6.44
C PHE A 152 5.99 4.38 -5.46
N ASN A 153 5.24 3.29 -5.65
CA ASN A 153 4.02 3.03 -4.90
C ASN A 153 4.27 2.57 -3.45
N LEU A 154 3.47 3.09 -2.52
CA LEU A 154 3.42 2.67 -1.11
C LEU A 154 2.23 1.75 -0.83
N GLY A 155 1.08 1.98 -1.46
CA GLY A 155 -0.16 1.25 -1.20
C GLY A 155 -1.35 1.82 -1.96
N TYR A 156 -2.57 1.47 -1.56
CA TYR A 156 -3.78 1.74 -2.34
C TYR A 156 -5.00 2.13 -1.48
N TYR A 157 -6.04 2.71 -2.09
CA TYR A 157 -7.37 2.98 -1.48
C TYR A 157 -8.43 2.20 -2.22
N TYR A 158 -9.42 1.61 -1.53
CA TYR A 158 -10.56 1.05 -2.24
C TYR A 158 -11.29 2.14 -3.01
N THR A 159 -11.20 2.09 -4.33
CA THR A 159 -12.05 2.90 -5.21
C THR A 159 -13.52 2.51 -5.04
N LYS A 160 -14.42 3.39 -5.46
CA LYS A 160 -15.87 3.12 -5.56
C LYS A 160 -16.18 1.79 -6.25
N GLN A 161 -15.44 1.47 -7.30
CA GLN A 161 -15.59 0.21 -8.01
C GLN A 161 -15.30 -0.99 -7.09
N LEU A 162 -14.27 -0.93 -6.26
CA LEU A 162 -13.91 -2.02 -5.35
C LEU A 162 -14.80 -2.12 -4.11
N LEU A 163 -15.40 -1.00 -3.71
CA LEU A 163 -16.45 -1.03 -2.69
C LEU A 163 -17.70 -1.74 -3.21
N ASN A 164 -18.02 -1.57 -4.50
CA ASN A 164 -19.32 -1.94 -5.09
C ASN A 164 -19.29 -3.13 -6.07
N GLU A 165 -18.11 -3.65 -6.44
CA GLU A 165 -17.94 -4.69 -7.45
C GLU A 165 -18.75 -5.96 -7.12
N ILE A 166 -19.39 -6.53 -8.15
CA ILE A 166 -20.53 -7.44 -7.98
C ILE A 166 -20.15 -8.81 -7.39
N ASP A 167 -18.90 -9.24 -7.54
CA ASP A 167 -18.50 -10.60 -7.15
C ASP A 167 -17.46 -10.63 -6.00
N TYR A 168 -16.73 -9.54 -5.79
CA TYR A 168 -15.61 -9.47 -4.83
C TYR A 168 -15.49 -8.14 -4.07
N GLY A 169 -16.46 -7.23 -4.22
CA GLY A 169 -16.39 -5.93 -3.56
C GLY A 169 -16.43 -6.02 -2.03
N TYR A 170 -15.76 -5.10 -1.35
CA TYR A 170 -15.66 -5.07 0.13
C TYR A 170 -17.01 -5.21 0.82
N ASN A 171 -18.02 -4.50 0.33
CA ASN A 171 -19.36 -4.49 0.91
C ASN A 171 -20.10 -5.82 0.72
N LYS A 172 -19.73 -6.63 -0.28
CA LYS A 172 -20.40 -7.92 -0.57
C LYS A 172 -19.83 -9.09 0.21
N VAL A 173 -18.54 -9.03 0.58
CA VAL A 173 -17.92 -10.08 1.42
C VAL A 173 -18.35 -9.97 2.89
N ARG A 174 -18.95 -8.86 3.30
CA ARG A 174 -19.51 -8.67 4.65
C ARG A 174 -20.95 -9.18 4.69
N ARG A 175 -21.30 -10.05 5.65
CA ARG A 175 -22.67 -10.56 5.84
C ARG A 175 -23.22 -10.07 7.17
N SER A 176 -24.27 -9.26 7.13
CA SER A 176 -24.98 -8.76 8.32
C SER A 176 -26.50 -8.87 8.15
N LYS A 177 -27.24 -8.96 9.26
CA LYS A 177 -28.71 -8.85 9.27
C LYS A 177 -29.22 -7.44 8.90
N HIS A 178 -28.35 -6.43 8.96
CA HIS A 178 -28.62 -5.04 8.56
C HIS A 178 -27.69 -4.60 7.43
N LEU A 179 -27.46 -5.49 6.44
CA LEU A 179 -26.43 -5.32 5.41
C LEU A 179 -26.49 -3.91 4.78
N ASP A 180 -27.66 -3.48 4.31
CA ASP A 180 -27.84 -2.20 3.63
C ASP A 180 -27.45 -1.00 4.51
N LYS A 181 -27.63 -1.10 5.84
CA LYS A 181 -27.30 -0.05 6.81
C LYS A 181 -25.87 -0.15 7.35
N GLU A 182 -25.17 -1.26 7.14
CA GLU A 182 -23.77 -1.47 7.59
C GLU A 182 -22.74 -1.39 6.45
N ILE A 183 -23.20 -1.36 5.19
CA ILE A 183 -22.39 -1.11 4.00
C ILE A 183 -21.68 0.25 4.08
N LEU A 184 -20.40 0.31 3.69
CA LEU A 184 -19.70 1.58 3.55
C LEU A 184 -20.19 2.29 2.29
N GLU A 185 -20.46 3.59 2.42
CA GLU A 185 -20.82 4.42 1.28
C GLU A 185 -19.65 4.52 0.29
N SER A 186 -19.97 4.62 -1.00
CA SER A 186 -18.97 4.52 -2.06
C SER A 186 -17.94 5.66 -2.10
N ASP A 187 -18.26 6.77 -1.44
CA ASP A 187 -17.42 7.96 -1.27
C ASP A 187 -16.48 7.84 -0.05
N CYS A 188 -16.56 6.74 0.72
CA CYS A 188 -15.71 6.55 1.89
C CYS A 188 -14.26 6.22 1.53
N LEU A 189 -14.00 5.67 0.34
CA LEU A 189 -12.65 5.40 -0.19
C LEU A 189 -11.62 4.94 0.87
N PRO A 190 -11.88 3.81 1.57
CA PRO A 190 -11.10 3.41 2.72
C PRO A 190 -9.65 3.12 2.34
N PHE A 191 -8.75 3.59 3.17
CA PHE A 191 -7.32 3.33 3.06
C PHE A 191 -6.97 1.91 3.51
N LEU A 192 -6.14 1.23 2.74
CA LEU A 192 -5.82 -0.18 2.98
C LEU A 192 -4.69 -0.44 3.96
N GLY A 193 -3.67 0.39 3.91
CA GLY A 193 -2.71 0.44 5.00
C GLY A 193 -3.17 1.48 6.00
N GLY A 194 -2.31 1.81 6.95
CA GLY A 194 -2.56 3.01 7.70
C GLY A 194 -1.35 3.91 7.78
N SER A 195 -1.57 5.11 8.27
CA SER A 195 -0.61 6.21 8.13
C SER A 195 -0.36 6.88 9.46
N VAL A 196 0.82 7.45 9.54
CA VAL A 196 1.30 8.21 10.67
C VAL A 196 1.85 9.51 10.14
N TRP A 197 1.53 10.62 10.77
CA TRP A 197 2.12 11.91 10.43
C TRP A 197 2.05 12.83 11.64
N LYS A 198 2.89 13.86 11.63
CA LYS A 198 2.96 14.80 12.75
C LYS A 198 2.17 16.07 12.41
N LYS A 199 1.21 16.42 13.27
CA LYS A 199 0.49 17.71 13.24
C LYS A 199 0.95 18.54 14.44
N SER A 200 1.79 19.55 14.21
CA SER A 200 2.44 20.28 15.31
C SER A 200 3.21 19.31 16.22
N ASP A 201 2.86 19.16 17.50
CA ASP A 201 3.48 18.21 18.43
C ASP A 201 2.66 16.92 18.65
N ILE A 202 1.64 16.70 17.82
CA ILE A 202 0.74 15.54 17.93
C ILE A 202 1.04 14.56 16.81
N LEU A 203 1.32 13.32 17.19
CA LEU A 203 1.37 12.21 16.24
C LEU A 203 -0.05 11.76 15.90
N VAL A 204 -0.46 11.94 14.66
CA VAL A 204 -1.75 11.50 14.14
C VAL A 204 -1.58 10.12 13.52
N VAL A 205 -2.40 9.17 13.96
CA VAL A 205 -2.37 7.79 13.50
C VAL A 205 -3.72 7.41 12.90
N ASN A 206 -3.71 6.85 11.68
CA ASN A 206 -4.91 6.43 10.96
C ASN A 206 -4.92 4.90 10.79
N PRO A 207 -5.97 4.19 11.22
CA PRO A 207 -6.12 2.75 11.01
C PRO A 207 -6.33 2.41 9.50
N PRO A 208 -6.20 1.13 9.09
CA PRO A 208 -5.80 -0.05 9.88
C PRO A 208 -4.26 -0.23 9.90
N LEU A 209 -3.59 0.27 10.96
CA LEU A 209 -2.13 0.11 11.13
C LEU A 209 -1.73 -1.10 11.97
N PHE A 210 -2.63 -1.55 12.83
CA PHE A 210 -2.21 -2.25 14.03
C PHE A 210 -1.83 -3.70 13.73
N ASN A 211 -0.88 -4.24 14.50
CA ASN A 211 -0.32 -5.57 14.34
C ASN A 211 0.48 -5.80 13.02
N LYS A 212 0.84 -4.75 12.28
CA LYS A 212 1.68 -4.78 11.08
C LYS A 212 2.97 -4.00 11.28
N SER A 213 3.93 -4.17 10.38
CA SER A 213 5.12 -3.33 10.37
C SER A 213 4.84 -1.97 9.72
N VAL A 214 5.52 -0.94 10.23
CA VAL A 214 5.39 0.46 9.82
C VAL A 214 6.77 1.02 9.50
N ILE A 215 6.86 1.77 8.41
CA ILE A 215 8.04 2.56 8.05
C ILE A 215 7.74 4.02 8.39
N LEU A 216 8.62 4.66 9.13
CA LEU A 216 8.55 6.05 9.55
C LEU A 216 9.71 6.82 8.93
N PHE A 217 9.40 7.99 8.38
CA PHE A 217 10.36 8.87 7.70
C PHE A 217 10.48 10.17 8.48
N SER A 218 11.72 10.57 8.80
CA SER A 218 11.98 11.89 9.39
C SER A 218 12.03 12.97 8.31
N LYS A 219 11.96 14.24 8.72
CA LYS A 219 12.15 15.36 7.78
C LYS A 219 13.55 15.39 7.16
N GLU A 220 14.56 14.93 7.88
CA GLU A 220 15.94 14.80 7.43
C GLU A 220 16.21 13.50 6.65
N GLY A 221 15.14 12.83 6.21
CA GLY A 221 15.23 11.62 5.40
C GLY A 221 15.64 10.36 6.17
N LYS A 222 15.76 10.38 7.50
CA LYS A 222 16.04 9.16 8.29
C LYS A 222 14.87 8.20 8.22
N ILE A 223 15.15 6.90 8.35
CA ILE A 223 14.13 5.85 8.34
C ILE A 223 14.15 5.06 9.65
N LEU A 224 12.97 4.88 10.23
CA LEU A 224 12.74 4.04 11.39
C LEU A 224 11.68 2.99 11.03
N ILE A 225 11.97 1.73 11.32
CA ILE A 225 11.08 0.61 11.02
C ILE A 225 10.61 0.00 12.33
N ILE A 226 9.29 0.04 12.57
CA ILE A 226 8.67 -0.57 13.75
C ILE A 226 8.01 -1.86 13.30
N LYS A 227 8.51 -2.99 13.82
CA LYS A 227 7.87 -4.30 13.63
C LYS A 227 6.68 -4.42 14.58
N ASN A 228 5.53 -4.87 14.04
CA ASN A 228 4.34 -5.20 14.83
C ASN A 228 3.83 -4.05 15.72
N TRP A 229 3.52 -2.90 15.12
CA TRP A 229 2.97 -1.78 15.88
C TRP A 229 1.55 -2.10 16.36
N LYS A 230 1.36 -2.23 17.68
CA LYS A 230 0.05 -2.46 18.29
C LYS A 230 -0.57 -1.16 18.82
N LEU A 231 -1.90 -1.06 18.74
CA LEU A 231 -2.62 -0.03 19.48
C LEU A 231 -2.61 -0.43 20.96
N GLU A 232 -1.95 0.37 21.79
CA GLU A 232 -1.93 0.17 23.23
C GLU A 232 -2.81 1.23 23.89
N GLU A 233 -2.24 2.34 24.31
CA GLU A 233 -2.96 3.48 24.87
C GLU A 233 -3.07 4.63 23.87
N GLY A 234 -4.01 5.53 24.13
CA GLY A 234 -4.11 6.75 23.35
C GLY A 234 -5.34 7.58 23.69
N SER A 235 -5.55 8.60 22.88
CA SER A 235 -6.71 9.47 22.96
C SER A 235 -7.23 9.84 21.59
N VAL A 236 -8.52 10.12 21.50
CA VAL A 236 -9.18 10.65 20.32
C VAL A 236 -9.91 11.94 20.68
N GLU A 237 -9.86 12.92 19.78
CA GLU A 237 -10.71 14.11 19.88
C GLU A 237 -11.97 13.93 19.03
N ILE A 238 -13.14 14.06 19.65
CA ILE A 238 -14.45 14.01 18.99
C ILE A 238 -15.26 15.23 19.45
N LEU A 239 -15.61 16.11 18.51
CA LEU A 239 -16.38 17.34 18.80
C LEU A 239 -15.79 18.18 19.95
N GLY A 240 -14.47 18.35 19.96
CA GLY A 240 -13.75 19.09 21.01
C GLY A 240 -13.58 18.35 22.34
N LYS A 241 -14.09 17.11 22.46
CA LYS A 241 -13.90 16.27 23.66
C LYS A 241 -12.80 15.26 23.45
N PHE A 242 -11.87 15.20 24.39
CA PHE A 242 -10.81 14.19 24.42
C PHE A 242 -11.28 12.94 25.15
N LEU A 243 -11.29 11.82 24.45
CA LEU A 243 -11.57 10.50 24.98
C LEU A 243 -10.27 9.74 25.05
N SER A 244 -9.86 9.29 26.24
CA SER A 244 -8.63 8.51 26.42
C SER A 244 -8.98 7.06 26.75
N TRP A 245 -8.16 6.13 26.27
CA TRP A 245 -8.26 4.71 26.58
C TRP A 245 -6.90 4.18 27.00
N LYS A 246 -6.91 3.06 27.72
CA LYS A 246 -5.72 2.32 28.12
C LYS A 246 -5.58 1.06 27.28
N LYS A 247 -4.44 0.38 27.43
CA LYS A 247 -4.15 -0.87 26.72
C LYS A 247 -5.22 -1.94 26.95
N GLU A 248 -5.72 -2.05 28.18
CA GLU A 248 -6.77 -2.99 28.57
C GLU A 248 -8.16 -2.71 27.94
N ASP A 249 -8.35 -1.54 27.33
CA ASP A 249 -9.58 -1.16 26.63
C ASP A 249 -9.58 -1.56 25.15
N VAL A 250 -8.43 -1.99 24.61
CA VAL A 250 -8.27 -2.35 23.20
C VAL A 250 -8.58 -3.84 23.00
N ASN A 251 -9.54 -4.14 22.13
CA ASN A 251 -10.01 -5.48 21.78
C ASN A 251 -10.45 -6.34 22.98
N ASN A 252 -10.81 -5.70 24.10
CA ASN A 252 -11.30 -6.35 25.29
C ASN A 252 -12.84 -6.33 25.32
N PHE A 253 -13.44 -7.49 25.08
CA PHE A 253 -14.90 -7.65 25.03
C PHE A 253 -15.57 -7.52 26.40
N ASN A 254 -14.79 -7.62 27.48
CA ASN A 254 -15.28 -7.65 28.86
C ASN A 254 -14.82 -6.43 29.67
N SER A 255 -14.28 -5.38 29.04
CA SER A 255 -13.90 -4.17 29.79
C SER A 255 -15.15 -3.42 30.25
N ASP A 256 -15.20 -3.02 31.53
CA ASP A 256 -16.30 -2.18 32.04
C ASP A 256 -16.02 -0.68 31.86
N SER A 257 -14.99 -0.31 31.09
CA SER A 257 -14.64 1.10 30.89
C SER A 257 -15.68 1.85 30.07
N ASP A 258 -15.70 3.19 30.23
CA ASP A 258 -16.55 4.09 29.46
C ASP A 258 -16.23 4.07 27.95
N ILE A 259 -15.00 3.68 27.58
CA ILE A 259 -14.50 3.71 26.21
C ILE A 259 -13.76 2.40 25.92
N GLN A 260 -14.23 1.64 24.94
CA GLN A 260 -13.52 0.48 24.40
C GLN A 260 -13.12 0.74 22.95
N ILE A 261 -11.98 0.20 22.53
CA ILE A 261 -11.47 0.33 21.17
C ILE A 261 -11.39 -1.03 20.52
N PHE A 262 -11.99 -1.17 19.36
CA PHE A 262 -12.08 -2.43 18.63
C PHE A 262 -11.42 -2.28 17.26
N THR A 263 -10.41 -3.11 16.98
CA THR A 263 -9.64 -3.10 15.73
C THR A 263 -9.73 -4.46 15.04
N PRO A 264 -9.50 -4.56 13.72
CA PRO A 264 -9.55 -5.83 12.98
C PRO A 264 -8.45 -6.83 13.37
N PHE A 265 -7.52 -6.48 14.25
CA PHE A 265 -6.44 -7.34 14.71
C PHE A 265 -6.68 -7.80 16.16
N ILE A 266 -7.90 -8.26 16.45
CA ILE A 266 -8.21 -9.00 17.68
C ILE A 266 -7.33 -10.26 17.69
N ASP A 267 -6.70 -10.56 18.83
CA ASP A 267 -5.94 -11.80 18.95
C ASP A 267 -6.90 -12.99 18.92
N ASN A 268 -7.00 -13.63 17.75
CA ASN A 268 -7.78 -14.84 17.54
C ASN A 268 -6.96 -15.82 16.69
N LYS A 269 -6.06 -16.53 17.37
CA LYS A 269 -5.20 -17.55 16.74
C LYS A 269 -6.00 -18.60 15.98
N ASN A 270 -7.13 -19.05 16.53
CA ASN A 270 -8.00 -20.04 15.90
C ASN A 270 -8.62 -19.52 14.59
N ALA A 271 -9.04 -18.25 14.56
CA ALA A 271 -9.56 -17.63 13.34
C ALA A 271 -8.50 -17.53 12.24
N SER A 272 -7.24 -17.29 12.61
CA SER A 272 -6.12 -17.17 11.66
C SER A 272 -5.77 -18.50 10.97
N LEU A 273 -6.18 -19.64 11.55
CA LEU A 273 -6.05 -20.97 10.94
C LEU A 273 -7.23 -21.31 10.01
N SER A 274 -8.29 -20.50 9.96
CA SER A 274 -9.47 -20.79 9.16
C SER A 274 -9.32 -20.36 7.70
N GLU A 275 -9.63 -21.27 6.77
CA GLU A 275 -9.73 -20.95 5.33
C GLU A 275 -11.03 -20.21 4.97
N LYS A 276 -12.03 -20.19 5.86
CA LYS A 276 -13.36 -19.58 5.61
C LYS A 276 -13.39 -18.08 5.89
N TYR A 277 -12.36 -17.34 5.51
CA TYR A 277 -12.24 -15.91 5.83
C TYR A 277 -13.35 -15.05 5.19
N LYS A 278 -13.88 -15.42 4.02
CA LYS A 278 -14.92 -14.66 3.31
C LYS A 278 -16.25 -14.51 4.06
N ASN A 279 -16.51 -15.34 5.08
CA ASN A 279 -17.73 -15.27 5.90
C ASN A 279 -17.43 -14.96 7.37
N TYR A 280 -16.19 -14.57 7.68
CA TYR A 280 -15.80 -14.25 9.04
C TYR A 280 -16.42 -12.91 9.46
N ASN A 281 -17.19 -12.93 10.53
CA ASN A 281 -17.90 -11.77 11.06
C ASN A 281 -17.73 -11.74 12.59
N VAL A 282 -17.39 -10.57 13.12
CA VAL A 282 -17.29 -10.34 14.57
C VAL A 282 -18.16 -9.14 14.91
N PHE A 283 -19.10 -9.33 15.83
CA PHE A 283 -19.92 -8.27 16.37
C PHE A 283 -19.30 -7.75 17.67
N VAL A 284 -19.21 -6.43 17.83
CA VAL A 284 -18.61 -5.77 19.00
C VAL A 284 -19.54 -4.73 19.60
N GLY A 285 -19.26 -4.32 20.84
CA GLY A 285 -19.95 -3.23 21.53
C GLY A 285 -21.43 -3.49 21.81
N SER A 286 -21.76 -4.71 22.27
CA SER A 286 -23.13 -5.02 22.69
C SER A 286 -23.53 -4.16 23.89
N GLY A 287 -24.74 -3.61 23.88
CA GLY A 287 -25.24 -2.72 24.95
C GLY A 287 -24.57 -1.34 25.01
N ARG A 288 -23.82 -0.97 23.98
CA ARG A 288 -23.02 0.27 23.93
C ARG A 288 -23.38 1.11 22.70
N VAL A 289 -22.86 2.34 22.63
CA VAL A 289 -22.97 3.19 21.43
C VAL A 289 -21.65 3.14 20.66
N ASN A 290 -21.71 2.71 19.41
CA ASN A 290 -20.54 2.38 18.60
C ASN A 290 -20.33 3.38 17.48
N PHE A 291 -19.16 4.01 17.44
CA PHE A 291 -18.70 4.86 16.35
C PHE A 291 -17.83 4.03 15.41
N LEU A 292 -18.29 3.85 14.19
CA LEU A 292 -17.54 3.21 13.12
C LEU A 292 -16.60 4.23 12.47
N ILE A 293 -15.30 3.96 12.51
CA ILE A 293 -14.27 4.87 12.02
C ILE A 293 -13.54 4.26 10.84
N ILE A 294 -13.41 5.05 9.77
CA ILE A 294 -12.72 4.69 8.53
C ILE A 294 -11.79 5.83 8.14
N SER A 295 -10.59 5.47 7.68
CA SER A 295 -9.64 6.42 7.08
C SER A 295 -9.99 6.66 5.62
N LYS A 296 -10.38 7.89 5.27
CA LYS A 296 -10.59 8.31 3.88
C LYS A 296 -9.27 8.82 3.30
N GLY A 297 -9.01 8.51 2.04
CA GLY A 297 -7.90 9.10 1.28
C GLY A 297 -8.27 10.42 0.65
N THR A 298 -7.87 11.54 1.25
CA THR A 298 -8.13 12.86 0.68
C THR A 298 -6.89 13.75 0.82
N GLY A 299 -6.26 14.11 -0.29
CA GLY A 299 -5.17 15.10 -0.32
C GLY A 299 -3.80 14.56 0.14
N LYS A 300 -3.04 15.34 0.90
CA LYS A 300 -1.65 14.96 1.26
C LYS A 300 -1.59 13.82 2.29
N ASN A 301 -2.57 13.71 3.19
CA ASN A 301 -2.60 12.72 4.26
C ASN A 301 -3.97 12.03 4.32
N PRO A 302 -4.07 10.73 4.66
CA PRO A 302 -5.34 10.10 4.94
C PRO A 302 -5.93 10.69 6.22
N GLU A 303 -7.25 10.73 6.32
CA GLU A 303 -7.96 11.31 7.46
C GLU A 303 -9.01 10.36 7.98
N SER A 304 -9.08 10.21 9.30
CA SER A 304 -10.06 9.32 9.94
C SER A 304 -11.39 10.04 10.17
N TYR A 305 -12.49 9.34 9.86
CA TYR A 305 -13.84 9.86 10.02
C TYR A 305 -14.76 8.86 10.72
N ILE A 306 -15.64 9.36 11.60
CA ILE A 306 -16.81 8.62 12.04
C ILE A 306 -17.79 8.59 10.87
N VAL A 307 -17.96 7.42 10.27
CA VAL A 307 -18.84 7.22 9.11
C VAL A 307 -20.23 6.74 9.51
N LYS A 308 -20.37 6.04 10.64
CA LYS A 308 -21.64 5.55 11.18
C LYS A 308 -21.62 5.53 12.70
N ILE A 309 -22.79 5.74 13.31
CA ILE A 309 -23.01 5.57 14.74
C ILE A 309 -24.14 4.59 14.94
N LYS A 310 -23.94 3.57 15.79
CA LYS A 310 -24.91 2.51 16.06
C LYS A 310 -25.08 2.25 17.55
N LYS A 311 -26.32 2.25 18.03
CA LYS A 311 -26.69 1.73 19.35
C LYS A 311 -26.78 0.20 19.32
N GLY A 312 -26.17 -0.45 20.30
CA GLY A 312 -26.04 -1.91 20.37
C GLY A 312 -24.99 -2.45 19.40
N LYS A 313 -24.91 -3.77 19.28
CA LYS A 313 -23.81 -4.46 18.58
C LYS A 313 -23.62 -4.00 17.12
N ILE A 314 -22.37 -3.79 16.71
CA ILE A 314 -21.99 -3.44 15.32
C ILE A 314 -21.04 -4.49 14.74
N LEU A 315 -21.09 -4.70 13.42
CA LEU A 315 -20.12 -5.54 12.72
C LEU A 315 -18.75 -4.83 12.61
N MET A 316 -17.69 -5.46 13.13
CA MET A 316 -16.32 -4.97 13.03
C MET A 316 -15.90 -4.78 11.56
N PRO A 317 -15.30 -3.62 11.19
CA PRO A 317 -14.69 -3.44 9.88
C PRO A 317 -13.31 -4.09 9.77
N SER A 318 -13.01 -4.69 8.62
CA SER A 318 -11.64 -5.11 8.25
C SER A 318 -10.70 -3.96 7.89
N MET A 319 -11.22 -2.78 7.55
CA MET A 319 -10.44 -1.61 7.11
C MET A 319 -10.68 -0.36 7.97
N GLY A 320 -10.85 -0.54 9.27
CA GLY A 320 -11.17 0.57 10.16
C GLY A 320 -11.08 0.18 11.62
N MET A 321 -11.84 0.87 12.46
CA MET A 321 -11.97 0.54 13.87
C MET A 321 -13.35 0.96 14.39
N VAL A 322 -13.69 0.49 15.60
CA VAL A 322 -14.89 0.90 16.31
C VAL A 322 -14.48 1.48 17.66
N ILE A 323 -14.99 2.67 17.98
CA ILE A 323 -14.94 3.22 19.34
C ILE A 323 -16.30 2.95 19.97
N SER A 324 -16.32 2.20 21.06
CA SER A 324 -17.53 1.77 21.73
C SER A 324 -17.66 2.47 23.08
N LEU A 325 -18.68 3.30 23.22
CA LEU A 325 -18.93 4.11 24.40
C LEU A 325 -20.02 3.49 25.27
N ASP A 326 -19.84 3.56 26.58
CA ASP A 326 -20.95 3.31 27.51
C ASP A 326 -22.15 4.22 27.16
N GLU A 327 -23.36 3.70 27.33
CA GLU A 327 -24.57 4.41 26.93
C GLU A 327 -24.82 5.67 27.77
N ASN A 328 -24.55 5.62 29.08
CA ASN A 328 -24.69 6.79 29.94
C ASN A 328 -23.62 7.82 29.59
N PHE A 329 -22.38 7.36 29.38
CA PHE A 329 -21.28 8.22 28.95
C PHE A 329 -21.60 8.93 27.63
N PHE A 330 -22.11 8.20 26.63
CA PHE A 330 -22.55 8.79 25.36
C PHE A 330 -23.68 9.81 25.57
N THR A 331 -24.67 9.47 26.38
CA THR A 331 -25.83 10.34 26.63
C THR A 331 -25.42 11.67 27.25
N GLN A 332 -24.55 11.63 28.25
CA GLN A 332 -24.05 12.83 28.93
C GLN A 332 -23.14 13.68 28.03
N ASN A 333 -22.35 13.05 27.16
CA ASN A 333 -21.29 13.75 26.45
C ASN A 333 -21.60 14.14 25.01
N PHE A 334 -22.44 13.36 24.33
CA PHE A 334 -22.55 13.40 22.88
C PHE A 334 -23.98 13.47 22.35
N LYS A 335 -24.98 12.97 23.09
CA LYS A 335 -26.36 12.85 22.58
C LYS A 335 -26.93 14.16 22.04
N GLY A 336 -26.64 15.30 22.67
CA GLY A 336 -27.08 16.62 22.20
C GLY A 336 -26.50 17.07 20.85
N ASN A 337 -25.46 16.38 20.34
CA ASN A 337 -24.80 16.71 19.07
C ASN A 337 -25.30 15.84 17.90
N PHE A 338 -26.14 14.84 18.16
CA PHE A 338 -26.55 13.86 17.16
C PHE A 338 -28.07 13.73 17.12
N SER A 339 -28.61 13.37 15.94
CA SER A 339 -30.04 13.06 15.81
C SER A 339 -30.43 11.83 16.63
N ASP A 340 -31.72 11.56 16.70
CA ASP A 340 -32.21 10.32 17.27
C ASP A 340 -31.80 9.09 16.45
N PHE A 341 -31.67 7.97 17.17
CA PHE A 341 -31.44 6.68 16.54
C PHE A 341 -32.71 6.26 15.81
N ASP A 342 -32.55 5.75 14.59
CA ASP A 342 -33.66 5.13 13.86
C ASP A 342 -34.09 3.79 14.52
N GLU A 343 -35.15 3.17 14.00
CA GLU A 343 -35.64 1.88 14.50
C GLU A 343 -34.61 0.74 14.44
N SER A 344 -33.58 0.88 13.60
CA SER A 344 -32.47 -0.08 13.49
C SER A 344 -31.27 0.28 14.37
N GLY A 345 -31.39 1.33 15.18
CA GLY A 345 -30.35 1.80 16.09
C GLY A 345 -29.24 2.60 15.42
N PHE A 346 -29.43 3.12 14.20
CA PHE A 346 -28.41 3.93 13.51
C PHE A 346 -28.72 5.43 13.58
N ILE A 347 -27.66 6.24 13.61
CA ILE A 347 -27.73 7.68 13.35
C ILE A 347 -27.27 7.91 11.91
N LYS A 348 -28.11 8.58 11.12
CA LYS A 348 -27.71 9.05 9.79
C LYS A 348 -26.82 10.27 9.98
N SER A 349 -25.52 10.10 9.74
CA SER A 349 -24.59 11.22 9.73
C SER A 349 -24.72 11.94 8.39
N GLU A 350 -25.13 13.21 8.40
CA GLU A 350 -25.12 14.05 7.19
C GLU A 350 -23.72 14.51 6.81
N THR A 351 -22.76 14.43 7.74
CA THR A 351 -21.36 14.80 7.49
C THR A 351 -20.43 13.94 8.35
N PRO A 352 -19.53 13.16 7.74
CA PRO A 352 -18.56 12.37 8.48
C PRO A 352 -17.73 13.26 9.42
N LEU A 353 -17.63 12.87 10.70
CA LEU A 353 -16.89 13.65 11.70
C LEU A 353 -15.43 13.24 11.72
N LYS A 354 -14.54 14.19 11.42
CA LYS A 354 -13.10 13.96 11.47
C LYS A 354 -12.63 13.70 12.90
N VAL A 355 -11.75 12.73 13.06
CA VAL A 355 -11.16 12.34 14.36
C VAL A 355 -9.64 12.27 14.27
N TYR A 356 -8.96 12.64 15.35
CA TYR A 356 -7.50 12.56 15.46
C TYR A 356 -7.13 11.62 16.59
N PHE A 357 -6.34 10.59 16.27
CA PHE A 357 -5.80 9.68 17.26
C PHE A 357 -4.40 10.11 17.66
N LYS A 358 -4.20 10.29 18.96
CA LYS A 358 -2.88 10.33 19.59
C LYS A 358 -2.65 8.97 20.23
N VAL A 359 -1.70 8.20 19.73
CA VAL A 359 -1.41 6.86 20.27
C VAL A 359 -0.02 6.83 20.89
N GLY A 360 0.12 6.02 21.94
CA GLY A 360 1.43 5.67 22.45
C GLY A 360 2.25 4.98 21.36
N VAL A 361 3.53 5.36 21.25
CA VAL A 361 4.48 4.71 20.34
C VAL A 361 5.50 4.00 21.21
N PRO A 362 5.90 2.75 20.86
CA PRO A 362 6.81 1.95 21.69
C PRO A 362 8.26 2.49 21.74
N ILE A 363 8.51 3.70 21.22
CA ILE A 363 9.81 4.36 21.13
C ILE A 363 9.63 5.82 21.57
N ASP A 364 10.65 6.43 22.16
CA ASP A 364 10.63 7.88 22.45
C ASP A 364 10.68 8.70 21.15
N MET A 365 9.49 9.07 20.68
CA MET A 365 9.29 9.80 19.44
C MET A 365 9.70 11.27 19.56
N ASN A 366 9.98 11.78 20.76
CA ASN A 366 10.41 13.17 20.93
C ASN A 366 11.77 13.44 20.27
N SER A 367 12.61 12.40 20.16
CA SER A 367 13.92 12.48 19.49
C SER A 367 13.89 12.32 17.98
N TYR A 368 12.73 11.99 17.39
CA TYR A 368 12.61 11.63 15.98
C TYR A 368 11.54 12.50 15.29
N ASP A 369 11.97 13.49 14.50
CA ASP A 369 11.04 14.43 13.87
C ASP A 369 10.35 13.82 12.64
N ILE A 370 9.30 13.05 12.89
CA ILE A 370 8.53 12.36 11.85
C ILE A 370 7.85 13.36 10.93
N SER A 371 8.13 13.20 9.64
CA SER A 371 7.38 13.82 8.57
C SER A 371 6.11 13.01 8.27
N PHE A 372 6.30 11.73 7.95
CA PHE A 372 5.22 10.80 7.66
C PHE A 372 5.66 9.36 7.91
N GLY A 373 4.70 8.45 7.92
CA GLY A 373 4.91 7.03 8.07
C GLY A 373 3.74 6.26 7.52
N TYR A 374 4.00 5.01 7.15
CA TYR A 374 3.02 4.17 6.51
C TYR A 374 3.24 2.71 6.91
N GLY A 375 2.14 1.99 7.12
CA GLY A 375 2.15 0.63 7.63
C GLY A 375 1.17 -0.28 6.92
N GLY A 376 1.27 -1.57 7.25
CA GLY A 376 0.64 -2.65 6.49
C GLY A 376 1.65 -3.56 5.79
N PHE A 377 2.94 -3.42 6.11
CA PHE A 377 4.03 -4.08 5.41
C PHE A 377 4.53 -5.36 6.08
N LEU A 378 5.19 -6.18 5.27
CA LEU A 378 5.87 -7.41 5.71
C LEU A 378 7.40 -7.22 5.58
N PRO A 379 8.15 -7.15 6.70
CA PRO A 379 9.60 -7.11 6.66
C PRO A 379 10.14 -8.49 6.25
N LEU A 380 10.88 -8.57 5.15
CA LEU A 380 11.61 -9.76 4.75
C LEU A 380 12.98 -9.81 5.41
N VAL A 381 13.62 -8.65 5.60
CA VAL A 381 14.84 -8.49 6.39
C VAL A 381 14.64 -7.39 7.42
N LEU A 382 14.99 -7.64 8.68
CA LEU A 382 14.95 -6.64 9.75
C LEU A 382 16.26 -6.64 10.53
N ASN A 383 16.99 -5.53 10.53
CA ASN A 383 18.32 -5.40 11.15
C ASN A 383 19.30 -6.50 10.71
N GLY A 384 19.27 -6.86 9.42
CA GLY A 384 20.08 -7.93 8.84
C GLY A 384 19.57 -9.35 9.06
N ASN A 385 18.53 -9.56 9.88
CA ASN A 385 17.90 -10.87 10.03
C ASN A 385 16.95 -11.16 8.87
N ASP A 386 17.26 -12.14 8.04
CA ASP A 386 16.52 -12.53 6.84
C ASP A 386 15.49 -13.62 7.16
N PHE A 387 14.20 -13.24 7.20
CA PHE A 387 13.10 -14.17 7.49
C PHE A 387 12.77 -15.08 6.29
N THR A 388 13.38 -14.87 5.13
CA THR A 388 13.13 -15.67 3.92
C THR A 388 14.06 -16.87 3.79
N GLU A 389 15.04 -17.03 4.70
CA GLU A 389 15.93 -18.19 4.71
C GLU A 389 15.20 -19.49 5.13
N SER A 390 14.08 -19.36 5.85
CA SER A 390 13.26 -20.47 6.31
C SER A 390 11.77 -20.22 6.08
N PRO A 391 11.04 -21.16 5.45
CA PRO A 391 9.59 -21.11 5.36
C PRO A 391 8.89 -20.93 6.70
N ASP A 392 9.33 -21.64 7.73
CA ASP A 392 8.73 -21.60 9.06
C ASP A 392 8.89 -20.23 9.72
N GLU A 393 10.03 -19.56 9.51
CA GLU A 393 10.28 -18.23 10.05
C GLU A 393 9.43 -17.16 9.37
N LEU A 394 9.33 -17.21 8.04
CA LEU A 394 8.46 -16.30 7.28
C LEU A 394 7.00 -16.52 7.64
N GLU A 395 6.55 -17.76 7.70
CA GLU A 395 5.18 -18.11 8.07
C GLU A 395 4.86 -17.65 9.49
N LYS A 396 5.74 -17.91 10.46
CA LYS A 396 5.60 -17.42 11.83
C LYS A 396 5.55 -15.89 11.87
N LEU A 397 6.40 -15.19 11.12
CA LEU A 397 6.36 -13.74 11.02
C LEU A 397 5.02 -13.23 10.47
N MET A 398 4.52 -13.86 9.42
CA MET A 398 3.25 -13.51 8.78
C MET A 398 2.08 -13.75 9.73
N PHE A 399 2.11 -14.84 10.51
CA PHE A 399 1.15 -15.13 11.56
C PHE A 399 1.20 -14.08 12.68
N ASP A 400 2.39 -13.80 13.21
CA ASP A 400 2.60 -12.82 14.29
C ASP A 400 2.15 -11.41 13.86
N GLN A 401 2.30 -11.07 12.58
CA GLN A 401 1.80 -9.82 11.99
C GLN A 401 0.37 -9.90 11.45
N GLY A 402 -0.38 -10.95 11.76
CA GLY A 402 -1.80 -11.07 11.43
C GLY A 402 -2.13 -11.10 9.94
N PHE A 403 -1.19 -11.50 9.05
CA PHE A 403 -1.46 -11.68 7.62
C PHE A 403 -2.42 -12.84 7.35
N PHE A 404 -2.44 -13.84 8.22
CA PHE A 404 -3.40 -14.94 8.15
C PHE A 404 -4.75 -14.61 8.82
N HIS A 405 -4.86 -13.48 9.53
CA HIS A 405 -6.11 -13.11 10.19
C HIS A 405 -7.23 -12.90 9.15
N PRO A 406 -8.45 -13.42 9.35
CA PRO A 406 -9.51 -13.31 8.37
C PRO A 406 -9.83 -11.87 7.95
N PHE A 407 -9.79 -10.90 8.87
CA PHE A 407 -9.97 -9.49 8.51
C PHE A 407 -8.86 -8.96 7.59
N SER A 408 -7.61 -9.39 7.76
CA SER A 408 -6.50 -9.04 6.85
C SER A 408 -6.72 -9.65 5.46
N ARG A 409 -7.18 -10.91 5.39
CA ARG A 409 -7.47 -11.57 4.10
C ARG A 409 -8.68 -10.96 3.38
N GLN A 410 -9.68 -10.48 4.14
CA GLN A 410 -10.85 -9.79 3.57
C GLN A 410 -10.51 -8.44 2.92
N SER A 411 -9.40 -7.81 3.30
CA SER A 411 -8.94 -6.55 2.70
C SER A 411 -7.90 -6.76 1.60
N GLN A 412 -7.41 -7.97 1.37
CA GLN A 412 -6.35 -8.21 0.38
C GLN A 412 -6.92 -8.59 -0.98
N GLU A 413 -6.40 -7.94 -2.03
CA GLU A 413 -6.69 -8.31 -3.42
C GLU A 413 -5.71 -9.36 -3.94
N THR A 414 -4.43 -9.19 -3.60
CA THR A 414 -3.36 -10.13 -3.94
C THR A 414 -2.99 -10.89 -2.66
N PRO A 415 -3.13 -12.24 -2.64
CA PRO A 415 -2.87 -13.03 -1.45
C PRO A 415 -1.37 -13.01 -1.13
N ILE A 416 -0.99 -12.31 -0.06
CA ILE A 416 0.39 -12.31 0.42
C ILE A 416 0.70 -13.58 1.22
N GLU A 417 -0.33 -14.24 1.76
CA GLU A 417 -0.29 -15.51 2.48
C GLU A 417 0.21 -16.70 1.65
N LYS A 418 0.48 -16.49 0.37
CA LYS A 418 1.05 -17.46 -0.55
C LYS A 418 2.48 -17.06 -0.94
N PRO A 419 3.46 -17.23 -0.04
CA PRO A 419 4.80 -16.69 -0.22
C PRO A 419 5.56 -17.26 -1.43
N TYR A 420 5.17 -18.44 -1.94
CA TYR A 420 5.76 -19.11 -3.11
C TYR A 420 5.17 -18.67 -4.47
N GLU A 421 4.09 -17.89 -4.48
CA GLU A 421 3.51 -17.41 -5.73
C GLU A 421 4.35 -16.25 -6.29
N ARG A 422 4.81 -16.43 -7.53
CA ARG A 422 5.49 -15.38 -8.28
C ARG A 422 4.46 -14.37 -8.77
N GLU A 423 4.63 -13.14 -8.32
CA GLU A 423 3.76 -12.01 -8.66
C GLU A 423 4.62 -10.78 -8.92
N PRO A 424 4.08 -9.70 -9.50
CA PRO A 424 4.76 -8.42 -9.47
C PRO A 424 4.91 -8.00 -7.99
N ARG A 425 6.13 -7.65 -7.58
CA ARG A 425 6.45 -7.27 -6.19
C ARG A 425 7.19 -5.95 -6.15
N ALA A 426 7.05 -5.26 -5.03
CA ALA A 426 7.78 -4.04 -4.72
C ALA A 426 8.40 -4.18 -3.32
N VAL A 427 9.64 -3.72 -3.16
CA VAL A 427 10.30 -3.69 -1.86
C VAL A 427 11.03 -2.38 -1.63
N PHE A 428 10.95 -1.90 -0.40
CA PHE A 428 11.83 -0.87 0.11
C PHE A 428 13.08 -1.51 0.71
N VAL A 429 14.26 -0.98 0.40
CA VAL A 429 15.55 -1.54 0.81
C VAL A 429 16.38 -0.48 1.51
N VAL A 430 17.03 -0.89 2.59
CA VAL A 430 18.09 -0.13 3.24
C VAL A 430 19.33 -1.00 3.29
N THR A 431 20.43 -0.46 2.80
CA THR A 431 21.75 -1.09 2.84
C THR A 431 22.77 -0.25 3.58
N GLU A 432 23.90 -0.87 3.90
CA GLU A 432 25.11 -0.24 4.41
C GLU A 432 26.25 -0.55 3.45
N ASN A 433 26.96 0.48 3.00
CA ASN A 433 28.10 0.34 2.11
C ASN A 433 29.41 0.07 2.90
N SER A 434 30.54 -0.07 2.21
CA SER A 434 31.84 -0.34 2.84
C SER A 434 32.32 0.74 3.82
N ASP A 435 31.78 1.95 3.69
CA ASP A 435 32.12 3.11 4.53
C ASP A 435 31.15 3.26 5.71
N ASN A 436 30.30 2.25 5.97
CA ASN A 436 29.22 2.27 6.96
C ASN A 436 28.19 3.38 6.75
N LYS A 437 28.05 3.89 5.52
CA LYS A 437 26.98 4.82 5.17
C LYS A 437 25.74 4.05 4.76
N GLU A 438 24.59 4.51 5.24
CA GLU A 438 23.31 3.95 4.82
C GLU A 438 22.94 4.44 3.42
N GLU A 439 22.42 3.52 2.62
CA GLU A 439 21.82 3.80 1.31
C GLU A 439 20.38 3.30 1.32
N TYR A 440 19.47 4.12 0.80
CA TYR A 440 18.05 3.83 0.75
C TYR A 440 17.61 3.65 -0.69
N GLY A 441 16.62 2.79 -0.91
CA GLY A 441 16.04 2.69 -2.22
C GLY A 441 14.87 1.73 -2.33
N PHE A 442 14.51 1.50 -3.58
CA PHE A 442 13.31 0.75 -3.93
C PHE A 442 13.60 -0.16 -5.10
N PHE A 443 13.08 -1.38 -5.04
CA PHE A 443 13.18 -2.38 -6.10
C PHE A 443 11.79 -2.86 -6.50
N SER A 444 11.55 -2.84 -7.80
CA SER A 444 10.38 -3.41 -8.44
C SER A 444 10.75 -4.67 -9.20
N PHE A 445 9.88 -5.66 -9.09
CA PHE A 445 9.97 -6.93 -9.80
C PHE A 445 8.74 -7.02 -10.69
N SER A 446 8.94 -6.91 -11.99
CA SER A 446 7.84 -6.94 -12.96
C SER A 446 7.25 -8.35 -13.07
N GLY A 447 5.93 -8.47 -13.26
CA GLY A 447 5.26 -9.78 -13.26
C GLY A 447 4.01 -9.82 -14.13
N ARG A 448 3.44 -11.02 -14.32
CA ARG A 448 2.27 -11.30 -15.18
C ARG A 448 2.50 -11.03 -16.68
N TYR A 449 3.74 -11.11 -17.11
CA TYR A 449 4.12 -11.09 -18.52
C TYR A 449 4.83 -12.39 -18.89
N GLU A 450 4.71 -12.79 -20.16
CA GLU A 450 5.48 -13.91 -20.69
C GLU A 450 6.99 -13.73 -20.45
N ASN A 451 7.48 -12.50 -20.64
CA ASN A 451 8.89 -12.14 -20.50
C ASN A 451 9.27 -11.62 -19.10
N SER A 452 8.33 -11.63 -18.15
CA SER A 452 8.60 -11.26 -16.76
C SER A 452 7.52 -11.87 -15.88
N ILE A 453 7.83 -12.99 -15.24
CA ILE A 453 6.83 -13.82 -14.53
C ILE A 453 6.55 -13.36 -13.10
N GLY A 454 7.28 -12.36 -12.60
CA GLY A 454 7.23 -11.93 -11.22
C GLY A 454 8.20 -12.70 -10.33
N ILE A 455 8.12 -12.45 -9.03
CA ILE A 455 8.99 -13.04 -8.03
C ILE A 455 8.19 -13.46 -6.80
N SER A 456 8.60 -14.55 -6.16
CA SER A 456 8.05 -15.01 -4.88
C SER A 456 8.76 -14.32 -3.71
N LEU A 457 8.17 -14.38 -2.51
CA LEU A 457 8.78 -13.73 -1.34
C LEU A 457 10.14 -14.34 -0.97
N PHE A 458 10.31 -15.66 -1.20
CA PHE A 458 11.55 -16.38 -0.94
C PHE A 458 12.68 -16.07 -1.94
N GLU A 459 12.34 -15.57 -3.13
CA GLU A 459 13.34 -15.27 -4.17
C GLU A 459 13.86 -13.83 -4.07
N ILE A 460 13.12 -12.93 -3.40
CA ILE A 460 13.45 -11.49 -3.33
C ILE A 460 14.81 -11.27 -2.67
N VAL A 461 15.02 -11.76 -1.44
CA VAL A 461 16.24 -11.45 -0.69
C VAL A 461 17.47 -12.13 -1.30
N PRO A 462 17.43 -13.41 -1.70
CA PRO A 462 18.53 -14.03 -2.45
C PRO A 462 18.91 -13.26 -3.72
N LEU A 463 17.92 -12.84 -4.51
CA LEU A 463 18.19 -12.05 -5.72
C LEU A 463 18.78 -10.67 -5.38
N LEU A 464 18.27 -9.98 -4.36
CA LEU A 464 18.83 -8.71 -3.92
C LEU A 464 20.27 -8.86 -3.41
N LYS A 465 20.59 -9.90 -2.63
CA LYS A 465 21.97 -10.23 -2.20
C LYS A 465 22.89 -10.37 -3.43
N GLN A 466 22.41 -10.98 -4.51
CA GLN A 466 23.17 -11.09 -5.77
C GLN A 466 23.28 -9.75 -6.54
N ILE A 467 22.25 -8.91 -6.56
CA ILE A 467 22.27 -7.61 -7.24
C ILE A 467 23.18 -6.63 -6.49
N LEU A 468 23.15 -6.67 -5.16
CA LEU A 468 23.75 -5.67 -4.29
C LEU A 468 25.14 -6.04 -3.74
N LYS A 469 25.66 -7.24 -4.05
CA LYS A 469 26.93 -7.91 -3.67
C LYS A 469 27.89 -7.21 -2.69
N THR A 470 28.23 -5.95 -2.92
CA THR A 470 29.15 -5.14 -2.12
C THR A 470 28.49 -4.45 -0.94
N ARG A 471 27.19 -4.67 -0.71
CA ARG A 471 26.37 -3.97 0.29
C ARG A 471 25.78 -4.93 1.29
N LYS A 472 25.81 -4.54 2.55
CA LYS A 472 25.13 -5.25 3.62
C LYS A 472 23.68 -4.80 3.68
N ILE A 473 22.74 -5.71 3.47
CA ILE A 473 21.31 -5.43 3.56
C ILE A 473 20.92 -5.33 5.03
N LYS A 474 20.41 -4.18 5.48
CA LYS A 474 19.88 -3.97 6.83
C LYS A 474 18.38 -4.24 6.88
N PHE A 475 17.65 -3.78 5.87
CA PHE A 475 16.21 -3.90 5.80
C PHE A 475 15.74 -4.21 4.38
N VAL A 476 14.76 -5.09 4.28
CA VAL A 476 13.96 -5.32 3.06
C VAL A 476 12.52 -5.40 3.51
N ILE A 477 11.70 -4.46 3.06
CA ILE A 477 10.29 -4.37 3.43
C ILE A 477 9.44 -4.56 2.19
N HIS A 478 8.63 -5.61 2.18
CA HIS A 478 7.67 -5.87 1.11
C HIS A 478 6.51 -4.87 1.17
N LEU A 479 6.30 -4.17 0.05
CA LEU A 479 5.26 -3.18 -0.14
C LEU A 479 4.08 -3.75 -0.93
N ASP A 480 3.11 -2.91 -1.27
CA ASP A 480 1.96 -3.31 -2.08
C ASP A 480 2.39 -3.83 -3.46
N SER A 481 1.73 -4.89 -3.90
CA SER A 481 2.16 -5.79 -4.98
C SER A 481 1.13 -5.87 -6.12
N GLY A 482 1.36 -6.74 -7.09
CA GLY A 482 0.46 -6.91 -8.22
C GLY A 482 0.49 -5.70 -9.16
N SER A 483 -0.67 -5.24 -9.63
CA SER A 483 -0.74 -4.12 -10.57
C SER A 483 -0.42 -2.76 -9.96
N ALA A 484 -0.29 -2.68 -8.64
CA ALA A 484 0.11 -1.46 -7.94
C ALA A 484 1.60 -1.10 -8.16
N VAL A 485 2.44 -2.09 -8.49
CA VAL A 485 3.92 -1.95 -8.57
C VAL A 485 4.32 -0.97 -9.67
N LYS A 486 4.88 0.17 -9.25
CA LYS A 486 5.30 1.26 -10.14
C LYS A 486 6.58 1.90 -9.66
N LEU A 487 7.46 2.18 -10.60
CA LEU A 487 8.68 2.94 -10.44
C LEU A 487 8.80 3.92 -11.60
N MET A 488 8.94 5.20 -11.28
CA MET A 488 9.05 6.28 -12.25
C MET A 488 10.16 7.24 -11.86
N TYR A 489 10.77 7.88 -12.85
CA TYR A 489 11.69 8.99 -12.69
C TYR A 489 11.13 10.22 -13.38
N LEU A 490 11.07 11.32 -12.64
CA LEU A 490 10.57 12.58 -13.12
C LEU A 490 11.72 13.56 -13.15
N GLN A 491 12.13 13.93 -14.36
CA GLN A 491 13.18 14.92 -14.54
C GLN A 491 12.63 16.34 -14.33
N ASN A 492 11.38 16.56 -14.72
CA ASN A 492 10.59 17.76 -14.49
C ASN A 492 9.10 17.42 -14.69
N LYS A 493 8.22 18.43 -14.62
CA LYS A 493 6.75 18.26 -14.75
C LYS A 493 6.31 17.57 -16.04
N GLN A 494 7.04 17.77 -17.15
CA GLN A 494 6.68 17.25 -18.48
C GLN A 494 7.44 15.97 -18.86
N ASN A 495 8.58 15.69 -18.21
CA ASN A 495 9.46 14.58 -18.55
C ASN A 495 9.36 13.47 -17.50
N VAL A 496 8.43 12.56 -17.73
CA VAL A 496 8.22 11.38 -16.88
C VAL A 496 8.68 10.11 -17.58
N ARG A 497 9.43 9.27 -16.87
CA ARG A 497 9.95 7.99 -17.35
C ARG A 497 9.45 6.86 -16.48
N ILE A 498 8.77 5.89 -17.08
CA ILE A 498 8.40 4.64 -16.42
C ILE A 498 9.61 3.69 -16.48
N LEU A 499 9.89 3.02 -15.38
CA LEU A 499 11.11 2.23 -15.17
C LEU A 499 10.84 0.74 -14.93
N ASN A 500 9.59 0.31 -14.91
CA ASN A 500 9.20 -1.08 -14.76
C ASN A 500 7.99 -1.42 -15.63
N LEU A 501 7.70 -2.71 -15.81
CA LEU A 501 6.40 -3.10 -16.35
C LEU A 501 5.34 -3.14 -15.25
N THR A 502 4.40 -2.22 -15.34
CA THR A 502 3.20 -2.22 -14.49
C THR A 502 2.27 -3.33 -14.93
N ALA A 503 2.12 -4.39 -14.12
CA ALA A 503 1.24 -5.50 -14.46
C ALA A 503 -0.18 -5.04 -14.82
N LEU A 504 -0.71 -5.61 -15.90
CA LEU A 504 -2.07 -5.32 -16.33
C LEU A 504 -3.08 -5.87 -15.31
N SER A 505 -4.10 -5.06 -15.04
CA SER A 505 -5.32 -5.49 -14.36
C SER A 505 -6.50 -4.71 -14.94
N MET A 506 -7.73 -5.07 -14.57
CA MET A 506 -8.92 -4.25 -14.88
C MET A 506 -8.84 -2.81 -14.32
N ARG A 507 -7.78 -2.49 -13.57
CA ARG A 507 -7.63 -1.33 -12.68
C ARG A 507 -6.31 -0.57 -12.92
N SER A 508 -5.41 -1.12 -13.73
CA SER A 508 -4.12 -0.52 -14.04
C SER A 508 -3.68 -1.01 -15.41
N PHE A 509 -3.61 -0.08 -16.37
CA PHE A 509 -3.03 -0.35 -17.67
C PHE A 509 -1.67 0.34 -17.77
N THR A 510 -0.73 -0.29 -18.46
CA THR A 510 0.54 0.33 -18.86
C THR A 510 0.25 1.57 -19.70
N GLY A 511 0.37 2.75 -19.08
CA GLY A 511 0.10 4.03 -19.75
C GLY A 511 -1.24 4.68 -19.44
N GLU A 512 -2.17 4.02 -18.73
CA GLU A 512 -3.37 4.72 -18.24
C GLU A 512 -3.06 5.47 -16.94
N TYR A 513 -3.10 6.78 -17.07
CA TYR A 513 -2.80 7.76 -16.03
C TYR A 513 -3.98 8.04 -15.08
N THR A 514 -5.17 7.47 -15.32
CA THR A 514 -6.44 8.06 -14.82
C THR A 514 -7.15 7.31 -13.69
N GLU A 515 -6.64 6.16 -13.22
CA GLU A 515 -7.34 5.37 -12.18
C GLU A 515 -6.46 4.94 -11.00
N ASN A 516 -5.22 5.42 -10.96
CA ASN A 516 -4.23 4.92 -10.01
C ASN A 516 -4.16 5.79 -8.76
N VAL A 517 -4.35 5.18 -7.59
CA VAL A 517 -4.00 5.80 -6.32
C VAL A 517 -2.48 6.00 -6.30
N TYR A 518 -2.05 7.25 -6.24
CA TYR A 518 -0.66 7.60 -6.11
C TYR A 518 -0.36 7.77 -4.63
N ASN A 519 0.13 6.70 -4.01
CA ASN A 519 0.78 6.76 -2.71
C ASN A 519 2.27 6.69 -2.97
N LEU A 520 2.93 7.83 -2.96
CA LEU A 520 4.28 7.94 -3.51
C LEU A 520 5.26 8.36 -2.45
N ILE A 521 6.47 7.81 -2.53
CA ILE A 521 7.62 8.45 -1.92
C ILE A 521 8.36 9.22 -3.00
N ASN A 522 8.53 10.53 -2.78
CA ASN A 522 9.41 11.38 -3.57
C ASN A 522 10.83 11.27 -3.03
N PHE A 523 11.80 10.89 -3.85
CA PHE A 523 13.24 11.04 -3.51
C PHE A 523 13.80 12.18 -4.34
N SER A 524 13.96 13.34 -3.73
CA SER A 524 14.67 14.47 -4.35
C SER A 524 16.17 14.32 -4.11
N VAL A 525 16.93 14.36 -5.21
CA VAL A 525 18.38 14.09 -5.30
C VAL A 525 19.10 15.12 -6.15
#